data_AF-A0A924VQ72-F1
#
_entry.id   AF-A0A924VQ72-F1
#
_cell.length_a   1.000
_cell.length_b   1.000
_cell.length_c   1.000
_cell.angle_alpha   90.00
_cell.angle_beta   90.00
_cell.angle_gamma   90.00
#
_symmetry.space_group_name_H-M   'P 1'
#
loop_
_entity.id
_entity.type
_entity.pdbx_description
1 polymer ?
#
loop_
_entity_poly.entity_id
_entity_poly.type
_entity_poly.pdbx_seq_one_letter_code
_entity_poly.pdbx_strand_id
1 'polypeptide(L)'
;MPVVVASAPETSVGISMGAHLAAAIPELAYDCGLATVSLLSSDITTDSLVAAGGMVDVRRVSPDAALLDRYCADAERRKWWNARLERCLALLDA
;
A
#
# COMPACT_ATOMS: atom_id res chain seq x y z
N MET A 1 -0.26 -25.74 2.24
CA MET A 1 -0.83 -25.17 3.48
C MET A 1 -1.64 -23.94 3.11
N PRO A 2 -2.70 -23.59 3.86
CA PRO A 2 -3.44 -22.34 3.65
C PRO A 2 -2.54 -21.11 3.80
N VAL A 3 -2.85 -20.05 3.06
CA VAL A 3 -2.13 -18.76 3.09
C VAL A 3 -3.10 -17.62 3.42
N VAL A 4 -2.57 -16.53 3.96
CA VAL A 4 -3.32 -15.29 4.21
C VAL A 4 -2.50 -14.10 3.73
N VAL A 5 -3.17 -13.13 3.10
CA VAL A 5 -2.55 -11.86 2.69
C VAL A 5 -2.80 -10.84 3.79
N ALA A 6 -1.74 -10.14 4.20
CA ALA A 6 -1.82 -9.06 5.16
C ALA A 6 -0.96 -7.89 4.68
N SER A 7 -1.39 -6.67 4.99
CA SER A 7 -0.61 -5.46 4.82
C SER A 7 -0.08 -4.94 6.15
N ALA A 8 0.86 -4.01 6.07
CA ALA A 8 1.16 -3.10 7.16
C ALA A 8 0.24 -1.86 7.08
N PRO A 9 0.38 -0.85 7.96
CA PRO A 9 -0.21 0.46 7.74
C PRO A 9 0.43 1.13 6.52
N GLU A 10 -0.18 0.92 5.35
CA GLU A 10 0.26 1.42 4.05
C GLU A 10 -0.83 2.32 3.46
N THR A 11 -0.45 3.22 2.56
CA THR A 11 -1.42 4.02 1.78
C THR A 11 -2.19 3.12 0.82
N SER A 12 -3.26 3.64 0.20
CA SER A 12 -4.05 2.86 -0.77
C SER A 12 -3.23 2.33 -1.96
N VAL A 13 -2.08 2.96 -2.27
CA VAL A 13 -1.15 2.45 -3.29
C VAL A 13 -0.59 1.07 -2.88
N GLY A 14 -0.13 0.91 -1.64
CA GLY A 14 0.38 -0.37 -1.14
C GLY A 14 -0.74 -1.40 -0.98
N ILE A 15 -1.87 -0.99 -0.41
CA ILE A 15 -3.05 -1.87 -0.25
C ILE A 15 -3.55 -2.41 -1.58
N SER A 16 -3.49 -1.61 -2.65
CA SER A 16 -3.87 -2.08 -3.99
C SER A 16 -3.04 -3.28 -4.44
N MET A 17 -1.74 -3.35 -4.09
CA MET A 17 -0.89 -4.49 -4.43
C MET A 17 -1.26 -5.73 -3.62
N GLY A 18 -1.57 -5.56 -2.33
CA GLY A 18 -2.10 -6.63 -1.49
C GLY A 18 -3.43 -7.18 -2.01
N ALA A 19 -4.34 -6.32 -2.46
CA ALA A 19 -5.62 -6.73 -3.05
C ALA A 19 -5.43 -7.55 -4.34
N HIS A 20 -4.49 -7.16 -5.22
CA HIS A 20 -4.17 -7.95 -6.41
C HIS A 20 -3.54 -9.31 -6.06
N LEU A 21 -2.67 -9.36 -5.05
CA LEU A 21 -2.12 -10.63 -4.57
C LEU A 21 -3.22 -11.55 -4.03
N ALA A 22 -4.11 -11.02 -3.19
CA ALA A 22 -5.25 -11.77 -2.66
C ALA A 22 -6.14 -12.32 -3.79
N ALA A 23 -6.44 -11.50 -4.80
CA ALA A 23 -7.26 -11.90 -5.94
C ALA A 23 -6.59 -12.93 -6.86
N ALA A 24 -5.26 -13.05 -6.84
CA ALA A 24 -4.51 -14.03 -7.62
C ALA A 24 -4.40 -15.40 -6.92
N ILE A 25 -4.77 -15.50 -5.64
CA ILE A 25 -4.75 -16.75 -4.89
C ILE A 25 -6.03 -17.55 -5.22
N PRO A 26 -5.93 -18.82 -5.66
CA PRO A 26 -7.09 -19.61 -6.09
C PRO A 26 -8.18 -19.80 -5.02
N GLU A 27 -7.78 -19.87 -3.75
CA GLU A 27 -8.69 -20.05 -2.62
C GLU A 27 -8.20 -19.23 -1.41
N LEU A 28 -9.04 -18.31 -0.95
CA LEU A 28 -8.81 -17.54 0.27
C LEU A 28 -9.55 -18.20 1.44
N ALA A 29 -8.85 -19.04 2.20
CA ALA A 29 -9.42 -19.76 3.34
C ALA A 29 -9.74 -18.85 4.54
N TYR A 30 -9.21 -17.62 4.57
CA TYR A 30 -9.36 -16.65 5.65
C TYR A 30 -9.47 -15.22 5.09
N ASP A 31 -10.04 -14.32 5.89
CA ASP A 31 -10.08 -12.89 5.57
C ASP A 31 -8.67 -12.30 5.47
N CYS A 32 -8.48 -11.40 4.50
CA CYS A 32 -7.22 -10.71 4.31
C CYS A 32 -7.08 -9.52 5.27
N GLY A 33 -5.90 -9.33 5.82
CA GLY A 33 -5.56 -8.20 6.68
C GLY A 33 -5.27 -6.92 5.88
N LEU A 34 -6.18 -6.48 5.02
CA LEU A 34 -5.97 -5.34 4.09
C LEU A 34 -6.73 -4.06 4.47
N ALA A 35 -7.62 -4.11 5.47
CA ALA A 35 -8.44 -2.97 5.90
C ALA A 35 -7.67 -1.93 6.76
N THR A 36 -6.37 -1.73 6.50
CA THR A 36 -5.49 -0.88 7.32
C THR A 36 -5.49 0.59 6.91
N VAL A 37 -6.04 0.96 5.75
CA VAL A 37 -6.14 2.37 5.32
C VAL A 37 -6.92 3.21 6.34
N SER A 38 -7.95 2.64 6.96
CA SER A 38 -8.79 3.30 7.97
C SER A 38 -8.02 3.69 9.25
N LEU A 39 -6.81 3.15 9.45
CA LEU A 39 -5.95 3.48 10.57
C LEU A 39 -5.07 4.72 10.29
N LEU A 40 -4.95 5.13 9.03
CA LEU A 40 -4.21 6.32 8.65
C LEU A 40 -5.06 7.57 8.84
N SER A 41 -4.44 8.66 9.31
CA SER A 41 -5.12 9.96 9.42
C SER A 41 -5.46 10.57 8.06
N SER A 42 -4.78 10.14 7.01
CA SER A 42 -4.94 10.63 5.64
C SER A 42 -4.33 9.64 4.64
N ASP A 43 -4.74 9.78 3.39
CA ASP A 43 -4.27 8.99 2.26
C ASP A 43 -3.81 9.91 1.12
N ILE A 44 -3.11 9.36 0.13
CA ILE A 44 -2.51 10.09 -0.99
C ILE A 44 -3.30 9.98 -2.30
N THR A 45 -4.54 9.51 -2.24
CA THR A 45 -5.47 9.43 -3.38
C THR A 45 -6.82 10.04 -2.98
N THR A 46 -7.54 10.60 -3.96
CA THR A 46 -8.92 11.06 -3.76
C THR A 46 -9.94 9.91 -3.78
N ASP A 47 -9.53 8.75 -4.29
CA ASP A 47 -10.32 7.53 -4.37
C ASP A 47 -9.62 6.43 -3.56
N SER A 48 -9.83 6.45 -2.25
CA SER A 48 -9.15 5.62 -1.25
C SER A 48 -9.73 4.20 -1.16
N LEU A 49 -8.87 3.19 -0.93
CA LEU A 49 -9.26 1.78 -0.75
C LEU A 49 -9.66 1.50 0.71
N VAL A 50 -10.58 2.28 1.25
CA VAL A 50 -11.19 1.99 2.55
C VAL A 50 -12.14 0.81 2.38
N ALA A 51 -11.97 -0.23 3.21
CA ALA A 51 -12.82 -1.40 3.17
C ALA A 51 -14.29 -1.04 3.45
N ALA A 52 -15.20 -1.62 2.67
CA ALA A 52 -16.64 -1.45 2.83
C ALA A 52 -17.34 -2.81 2.78
N GLY A 53 -18.25 -3.06 3.72
CA GLY A 53 -18.98 -4.34 3.78
C GLY A 53 -18.09 -5.58 3.95
N GLY A 54 -16.92 -5.44 4.58
CA GLY A 54 -15.95 -6.52 4.72
C GLY A 54 -15.13 -6.82 3.45
N MET A 55 -15.21 -5.96 2.43
CA MET A 55 -14.52 -6.14 1.15
C MET A 55 -13.62 -4.95 0.81
N VAL A 56 -12.61 -5.19 -0.02
CA VAL A 56 -11.72 -4.18 -0.60
C VAL A 56 -11.69 -4.40 -2.11
N ASP A 57 -11.79 -3.33 -2.88
CA ASP A 57 -11.76 -3.41 -4.34
C ASP A 57 -10.38 -3.81 -4.87
N VAL A 58 -10.39 -4.65 -5.91
CA VAL A 58 -9.18 -5.03 -6.65
C VAL A 58 -9.02 -4.08 -7.82
N ARG A 59 -8.36 -2.94 -7.59
CA ARG A 59 -8.07 -1.95 -8.61
C ARG A 59 -6.72 -1.29 -8.37
N ARG A 60 -6.09 -0.79 -9.43
CA ARG A 60 -4.87 0.01 -9.30
C ARG A 60 -5.22 1.38 -8.75
N VAL A 61 -4.43 1.85 -7.79
CA VAL A 61 -4.55 3.19 -7.22
C VAL A 61 -3.41 4.05 -7.74
N SER A 62 -3.75 5.20 -8.30
CA SER A 62 -2.80 6.25 -8.65
C SER A 62 -2.86 7.35 -7.58
N PRO A 63 -1.71 7.84 -7.09
CA PRO A 63 -1.70 8.94 -6.14
C PRO A 63 -2.11 10.25 -6.82
N ASP A 64 -2.74 11.13 -6.05
CA ASP A 64 -3.11 12.48 -6.45
C ASP A 64 -1.93 13.44 -6.18
N ALA A 65 -1.57 14.26 -7.16
CA ALA A 65 -0.42 15.16 -7.07
C ALA A 65 -0.55 16.19 -5.94
N ALA A 66 -1.75 16.76 -5.74
CA ALA A 66 -1.96 17.75 -4.69
C ALA A 66 -1.90 17.12 -3.29
N LEU A 67 -2.35 15.87 -3.14
CA LEU A 67 -2.20 15.13 -1.89
C LEU A 67 -0.76 14.72 -1.61
N LEU A 68 0.01 14.35 -2.64
CA LEU A 68 1.44 14.11 -2.51
C LEU A 68 2.20 15.35 -2.05
N ASP A 69 1.89 16.52 -2.62
CA ASP A 69 2.49 17.79 -2.21
C ASP A 69 2.07 18.16 -0.79
N ARG A 70 0.78 17.98 -0.44
CA ARG A 70 0.25 18.28 0.88
C ARG A 70 0.89 17.45 1.99
N TYR A 71 1.09 16.16 1.74
CA TYR A 71 1.62 15.20 2.72
C TYR A 71 3.10 14.90 2.50
N CYS A 72 3.81 15.73 1.73
CA CYS A 72 5.21 15.50 1.44
C CYS A 72 6.04 15.55 2.73
N ALA A 73 6.97 14.61 2.85
CA ALA A 73 7.98 14.69 3.90
C ALA A 73 8.96 15.85 3.62
N ASP A 74 9.61 16.34 4.67
CA ASP A 74 10.65 17.36 4.54
C ASP A 74 11.83 16.89 3.64
N ALA A 75 12.66 17.84 3.20
CA ALA A 75 13.74 17.57 2.26
C ALA A 75 14.75 16.53 2.79
N GLU A 76 15.09 16.58 4.08
CA GLU A 76 16.04 15.66 4.69
C GLU A 76 15.48 14.24 4.75
N ARG A 77 14.20 14.11 5.12
CA ARG A 77 13.50 12.82 5.15
C ARG A 77 13.35 12.22 3.75
N ARG A 78 13.04 13.04 2.73
CA ARG A 78 13.01 12.58 1.33
C ARG A 78 14.37 12.09 0.87
N LYS A 79 15.44 12.84 1.16
CA LYS A 79 16.82 12.44 0.86
C LYS A 79 17.18 11.12 1.54
N TRP A 80 16.83 10.95 2.80
CA TRP A 80 17.06 9.71 3.54
C TRP A 80 16.35 8.50 2.90
N TRP A 81 15.08 8.66 2.49
CA TRP A 81 14.33 7.59 1.83
C TRP A 81 14.90 7.22 0.46
N ASN A 82 15.27 8.20 -0.37
CA ASN A 82 15.91 7.93 -1.66
C ASN A 82 17.24 7.18 -1.50
N ALA A 83 18.09 7.61 -0.56
CA ALA A 83 19.35 6.92 -0.27
C ALA A 83 19.11 5.49 0.25
N ARG A 84 18.04 5.27 1.02
CA ARG A 84 17.66 3.91 1.46
C ARG A 84 17.21 3.04 0.29
N LEU A 85 16.41 3.59 -0.63
CA LEU A 85 15.97 2.88 -1.83
C LEU A 85 17.17 2.44 -2.69
N GLU A 86 18.13 3.33 -2.92
CA GLU A 86 19.38 3.02 -3.65
C GLU A 86 20.15 1.87 -3.00
N ARG A 87 20.32 1.89 -1.67
CA ARG A 87 21.00 0.80 -0.94
C ARG A 87 20.24 -0.53 -1.06
N CYS A 88 18.91 -0.50 -1.02
CA CYS A 88 18.10 -1.72 -1.18
C CYS A 88 18.15 -2.25 -2.62
N LEU A 89 18.13 -1.37 -3.62
CA LEU A 89 18.21 -1.75 -5.02
C LEU A 89 19.55 -2.44 -5.35
N ALA A 90 20.65 -1.91 -4.84
CA ALA A 90 21.97 -2.51 -5.03
C ALA A 90 22.11 -3.95 -4.46
N LEU A 91 21.22 -4.37 -3.55
CA LEU A 91 21.19 -5.74 -3.03
C LEU A 91 20.39 -6.70 -3.93
N LEU A 92 19.57 -6.19 -4.85
CA LEU A 92 18.79 -7.01 -5.79
C LEU A 92 19.56 -7.32 -7.08
N ASP A 93 20.53 -6.46 -7.43
CA ASP A 93 21.42 -6.63 -8.59
C ASP A 93 22.65 -7.52 -8.29
N ALA A 94 22.79 -7.99 -7.03
CA ALA A 94 23.88 -8.84 -6.55
C ALA A 94 23.48 -10.32 -6.51
#